data_AF-A0A835DAP0-F1
#
_entry.id   AF-A0A835DAP0-F1
#
_cell.length_a   1.000
_cell.length_b   1.000
_cell.length_c   1.000
_cell.angle_alpha   90.00
_cell.angle_beta   90.00
_cell.angle_gamma   90.00
#
_symmetry.space_group_name_H-M   'P 1'
#
loop_
_entity.id
_entity.type
_entity.pdbx_description
1 polymer ?
#
loop_
_entity_poly.entity_id
_entity_poly.type
_entity_poly.pdbx_seq_one_letter_code
_entity_poly.pdbx_strand_id
1 'polypeptide(L)'
;MPRATTQFSGFTFGTGMGPSVRAHDHGSGNFNIRALVQLLPILLVILLNFLPSSAPIYALYRSYPYEHQFVSQKGINYYVKTTKFEQEYPPNSPERVALEVRVEKDYISILAQNCRAEMQRRQWGSTREMPHCDRLKQFEAVA
;
A
#
# COMPACT_ATOMS: atom_id res chain seq x y z
N MET A 1 -22.62 -29.90 -39.06
CA MET A 1 -21.52 -29.49 -38.16
C MET A 1 -20.58 -28.56 -38.92
N PRO A 2 -20.63 -27.23 -38.74
CA PRO A 2 -19.61 -26.35 -39.31
C PRO A 2 -18.41 -26.22 -38.37
N ARG A 3 -17.21 -26.30 -38.97
CA ARG A 3 -15.90 -26.28 -38.31
C ARG A 3 -15.50 -24.82 -38.06
N ALA A 4 -15.38 -24.42 -36.80
CA ALA A 4 -14.89 -23.10 -36.43
C ALA A 4 -13.39 -22.97 -36.74
N THR A 5 -13.03 -22.12 -37.71
CA THR A 5 -11.65 -21.72 -37.98
C THR A 5 -11.31 -20.51 -37.11
N THR A 6 -10.55 -20.72 -36.04
CA THR A 6 -9.98 -19.65 -35.22
C THR A 6 -8.79 -19.03 -35.93
N GLN A 7 -8.92 -17.78 -36.40
CA GLN A 7 -7.78 -17.01 -36.90
C GLN A 7 -6.99 -16.47 -35.69
N PHE A 8 -5.85 -17.10 -35.40
CA PHE A 8 -4.85 -16.51 -34.51
C PHE A 8 -4.06 -15.48 -35.30
N SER A 9 -4.27 -14.19 -34.99
CA SER A 9 -3.40 -13.10 -35.44
C SER A 9 -2.06 -13.23 -34.71
N GLY A 10 -1.03 -13.71 -35.40
CA GLY A 10 0.33 -13.79 -34.90
C GLY A 10 0.97 -12.41 -34.81
N PHE A 11 1.69 -12.15 -33.72
CA PHE A 11 2.50 -10.95 -33.57
C PHE A 11 3.73 -11.02 -34.50
N THR A 12 3.85 -10.07 -35.43
CA THR A 12 5.03 -9.91 -36.29
C THR A 12 6.04 -8.98 -35.62
N PHE A 13 7.17 -9.51 -35.16
CA PHE A 13 8.33 -8.71 -34.78
C PHE A 13 9.16 -8.42 -36.03
N GLY A 14 9.02 -7.23 -36.59
CA GLY A 14 9.81 -6.77 -37.73
C GLY A 14 11.28 -6.58 -37.35
N THR A 15 12.12 -7.52 -37.75
CA THR A 15 13.58 -7.40 -37.76
C THR A 15 14.01 -6.73 -39.06
N GLY A 16 13.94 -5.39 -39.09
CA GLY A 16 14.50 -4.58 -40.17
C GLY A 16 15.96 -4.23 -39.87
N MET A 17 16.89 -5.06 -40.32
CA MET A 17 18.32 -4.75 -40.30
C MET A 17 18.69 -4.01 -41.60
N GLY A 18 19.03 -2.73 -41.49
CA GLY A 18 19.67 -1.97 -42.56
C GLY A 18 20.60 -0.93 -41.93
N PRO A 19 21.93 -1.01 -42.11
CA PRO A 19 22.83 0.01 -41.59
C PRO A 19 22.79 1.22 -42.53
N SER A 20 21.95 2.19 -42.23
CA SER A 20 22.10 3.55 -42.77
C SER A 20 23.17 4.27 -41.97
N VAL A 21 24.43 4.11 -42.39
CA VAL A 21 25.51 5.01 -42.02
C VAL A 21 25.19 6.37 -42.66
N ARG A 22 24.58 7.26 -41.90
CA ARG A 22 24.48 8.68 -42.24
C ARG A 22 25.07 9.52 -41.11
N ALA A 23 26.21 10.10 -41.44
CA ALA A 23 26.79 11.34 -40.93
C ALA A 23 26.80 11.53 -39.41
N HIS A 24 27.97 11.31 -38.84
CA HIS A 24 28.40 11.88 -37.58
C HIS A 24 28.51 13.40 -37.75
N ASP A 25 27.41 14.12 -37.49
CA ASP A 25 27.45 15.57 -37.36
C ASP A 25 27.96 15.91 -35.96
N HIS A 26 29.15 16.52 -35.92
CA HIS A 26 29.81 17.00 -34.72
C HIS A 26 29.09 18.24 -34.18
N GLY A 27 27.97 18.04 -33.48
CA GLY A 27 27.34 19.05 -32.62
C GLY A 27 27.87 18.94 -31.19
N SER A 28 28.91 19.71 -30.86
CA SER A 28 29.62 19.76 -29.57
C SER A 28 28.79 20.26 -28.35
N GLY A 29 27.47 20.09 -28.36
CA GLY A 29 26.55 20.54 -27.30
C GLY A 29 25.50 19.53 -26.81
N ASN A 30 25.32 18.38 -27.47
CA ASN A 30 24.16 17.50 -27.24
C ASN A 30 24.45 16.10 -26.68
N PHE A 31 25.73 15.68 -26.59
CA PHE A 31 26.08 14.33 -26.12
C PHE A 31 25.73 14.10 -24.64
N ASN A 32 25.70 15.18 -23.84
CA ASN A 32 25.39 15.12 -22.41
C ASN A 32 23.89 15.05 -22.11
N ILE A 33 23.03 15.65 -22.94
CA ILE A 33 21.59 15.75 -22.65
C ILE A 33 20.91 14.39 -22.86
N ARG A 34 21.26 13.66 -23.93
CA ARG A 34 20.69 12.34 -24.20
C ARG A 34 21.13 11.29 -23.18
N ALA A 35 22.39 11.35 -22.74
CA ALA A 35 22.91 10.51 -21.66
C ALA A 35 22.25 10.84 -20.30
N LEU A 36 22.04 12.13 -20.00
CA LEU A 36 21.36 12.58 -18.79
C LEU A 36 19.89 12.14 -18.75
N VAL A 37 19.18 12.23 -19.88
CA VAL A 37 17.79 11.75 -20.01
C VAL A 37 17.70 10.23 -19.80
N GLN A 38 18.71 9.47 -20.24
CA GLN A 38 18.78 8.03 -20.01
C GLN A 38 19.11 7.66 -18.55
N LEU A 39 19.82 8.53 -17.82
CA LEU A 39 20.15 8.34 -16.41
C LEU A 39 19.02 8.80 -15.46
N LEU A 40 18.12 9.65 -15.95
CA LEU A 40 16.95 10.17 -15.24
C LEU A 40 16.07 9.10 -14.57
N PRO A 41 15.68 7.97 -15.21
CA PRO A 41 14.90 6.93 -14.52
C PRO A 41 15.63 6.31 -13.33
N ILE A 42 16.97 6.15 -13.41
CA ILE A 42 17.79 5.63 -12.31
C ILE A 42 17.82 6.65 -11.17
N LEU A 43 18.04 7.92 -11.50
CA LEU A 43 18.03 9.00 -10.51
C LEU A 43 16.66 9.13 -9.84
N LEU A 44 15.56 9.00 -10.58
CA LEU A 44 14.22 9.02 -10.00
C LEU A 44 14.01 7.88 -9.00
N VAL A 45 14.43 6.65 -9.33
CA VAL A 45 14.33 5.52 -8.39
C VAL A 45 15.16 5.77 -7.13
N ILE A 46 16.39 6.29 -7.28
CA ILE A 46 17.26 6.63 -6.15
C ILE A 46 16.61 7.71 -5.27
N LEU A 47 16.11 8.79 -5.87
CA LEU A 47 15.44 9.88 -5.15
C LEU A 47 14.16 9.42 -4.44
N LEU A 48 13.36 8.58 -5.09
CA LEU A 48 12.15 8.01 -4.50
C LEU A 48 12.46 7.06 -3.33
N ASN A 49 13.62 6.40 -3.32
CA ASN A 49 14.08 5.57 -2.20
C ASN A 49 14.40 6.44 -0.96
N PHE A 50 14.88 7.66 -1.17
CA PHE A 50 15.16 8.62 -0.11
C PHE A 50 13.95 9.42 0.35
N LEU A 51 12.76 9.24 -0.23
CA LEU A 51 11.55 9.83 0.34
C LEU A 51 11.17 9.03 1.59
N PRO A 52 11.35 9.58 2.81
CA PRO A 52 10.85 8.92 3.99
C PRO A 52 9.33 8.85 3.84
N SER A 53 8.82 7.64 3.62
CA SER A 53 7.38 7.39 3.73
C SER A 53 6.97 7.93 5.09
N SER A 54 6.03 8.89 5.11
CA SER A 54 5.51 9.52 6.31
C SER A 54 4.79 8.46 7.13
N ALA A 55 5.57 7.67 7.86
CA ALA A 55 5.08 6.49 8.52
C ALA A 55 4.16 6.96 9.67
N PRO A 56 2.97 6.35 9.82
CA PRO A 56 1.94 6.85 10.71
C PRO A 56 2.42 6.91 12.17
N ILE A 57 1.73 7.71 13.00
CA ILE A 57 2.10 7.87 14.42
C ILE A 57 1.86 6.57 15.20
N TYR A 58 0.87 5.79 14.77
CA TYR A 58 0.48 4.51 15.34
C TYR A 58 0.41 3.38 14.29
N ALA A 59 0.32 2.15 14.77
CA ALA A 59 -0.01 0.94 14.02
C ALA A 59 -0.98 0.07 14.83
N LEU A 60 -1.86 -0.69 14.18
CA LEU A 60 -2.80 -1.60 14.85
C LEU A 60 -2.18 -2.94 15.24
N TYR A 61 -1.00 -3.24 14.69
CA TYR A 61 -0.23 -4.44 14.98
C TYR A 61 1.18 -4.06 15.37
N ARG A 62 1.77 -4.88 16.24
CA ARG A 62 3.17 -4.73 16.64
C ARG A 62 4.06 -5.00 15.43
N SER A 63 4.90 -4.03 15.09
CA SER A 63 5.90 -4.14 14.04
C SER A 63 7.01 -3.15 14.34
N TYR A 64 8.27 -3.42 14.01
CA TYR A 64 9.31 -2.41 14.16
C TYR A 64 9.02 -1.24 13.18
N PRO A 65 8.96 0.03 13.61
CA PRO A 65 9.38 0.61 14.90
C PRO A 65 8.28 0.81 15.97
N TYR A 66 7.06 0.33 15.77
CA TYR A 66 5.90 0.39 16.67
C TYR A 66 5.92 -0.72 17.74
N GLU A 67 6.62 -0.47 18.85
CA GLU A 67 6.76 -1.47 19.93
C GLU A 67 5.90 -1.17 21.16
N HIS A 68 5.53 0.10 21.39
CA HIS A 68 4.85 0.52 22.62
C HIS A 68 3.34 0.37 22.47
N GLN A 69 2.74 -0.55 23.24
CA GLN A 69 1.31 -0.83 23.21
C GLN A 69 0.52 0.15 24.09
N PHE A 70 -0.59 0.63 23.55
CA PHE A 70 -1.61 1.44 24.20
C PHE A 70 -2.99 0.87 23.90
N VAL A 71 -3.98 1.25 24.71
CA VAL A 71 -5.37 0.81 24.58
C VAL A 71 -6.24 2.05 24.39
N SER A 72 -7.12 2.03 23.39
CA SER A 72 -8.11 3.11 23.19
C SER A 72 -9.24 3.03 24.21
N GLN A 73 -10.06 4.07 24.30
CA GLN A 73 -11.26 4.07 25.15
C GLN A 73 -12.22 2.89 24.87
N LYS A 74 -12.26 2.40 23.63
CA LYS A 74 -13.05 1.22 23.25
C LYS A 74 -12.30 -0.11 23.38
N GLY A 75 -11.16 -0.15 24.06
CA GLY A 75 -10.42 -1.39 24.31
C GLY A 75 -9.61 -1.90 23.12
N ILE A 76 -9.35 -1.06 22.11
CA ILE A 76 -8.57 -1.47 20.93
C ILE A 76 -7.09 -1.24 21.20
N ASN A 77 -6.29 -2.28 21.02
CA ASN A 77 -4.84 -2.20 21.14
C ASN A 77 -4.24 -1.50 19.92
N TYR A 78 -3.35 -0.55 20.15
CA TYR A 78 -2.55 0.10 19.12
C TYR A 78 -1.12 0.31 19.61
N TYR A 79 -0.19 0.46 18.68
CA TYR A 79 1.23 0.53 18.93
C TYR A 79 1.80 1.84 18.41
N VAL A 80 2.69 2.47 19.15
CA VAL A 80 3.34 3.73 18.76
C VAL A 80 4.85 3.57 18.72
N LYS A 81 5.52 4.45 17.98
CA LYS A 81 6.98 4.41 17.79
C LYS A 81 7.77 4.99 18.95
N THR A 82 7.23 6.02 19.58
CA THR A 82 7.96 6.85 20.54
C THR A 82 7.61 6.50 21.97
N THR A 83 8.62 6.45 22.85
CA THR A 83 8.45 6.36 24.30
C THR A 83 7.85 7.64 24.89
N LYS A 84 7.94 8.77 24.17
CA LYS A 84 7.43 10.08 24.61
C LYS A 84 5.95 10.28 24.29
N PHE A 85 5.26 9.25 23.81
CA PHE A 85 3.87 9.35 23.36
C PHE A 85 2.93 9.84 24.47
N GLU A 86 3.13 9.44 25.72
CA GLU A 86 2.33 9.95 26.84
C GLU A 86 2.59 11.43 27.18
N GLN A 87 3.79 11.93 26.89
CA GLN A 87 4.13 13.34 27.08
C GLN A 87 3.55 14.21 25.97
N GLU A 88 3.61 13.73 24.72
CA GLU A 88 3.07 14.42 23.55
C GLU A 88 1.53 14.33 23.48
N TYR A 89 0.96 13.20 23.87
CA TYR A 89 -0.48 12.93 23.85
C TYR A 89 -0.96 12.49 25.24
N PRO A 90 -1.08 13.42 26.19
CA PRO A 90 -1.51 13.12 27.54
C PRO A 90 -2.92 12.52 27.58
N PRO A 91 -3.25 11.75 28.63
CA PRO A 91 -4.58 11.16 28.79
C PRO A 91 -5.67 12.24 28.74
N ASN A 92 -6.77 11.95 28.07
CA ASN A 92 -7.92 12.85 27.90
C ASN A 92 -7.63 14.17 27.17
N SER A 93 -6.45 14.35 26.56
CA SER A 93 -6.22 15.50 25.70
C SER A 93 -7.09 15.41 24.44
N PRO A 94 -7.55 16.54 23.88
CA PRO A 94 -8.36 16.52 22.66
C PRO A 94 -7.61 15.86 21.48
N GLU A 95 -6.28 16.01 21.45
CA GLU A 95 -5.40 15.39 20.47
C GLU A 95 -5.36 13.87 20.63
N ARG A 96 -5.28 13.38 21.87
CA ARG A 96 -5.32 11.96 22.20
C ARG A 96 -6.66 11.34 21.82
N VAL A 97 -7.77 12.01 22.16
CA VAL A 97 -9.12 11.55 21.80
C VAL A 97 -9.29 11.50 20.28
N ALA A 98 -8.85 12.53 19.55
CA ALA A 98 -8.94 12.56 18.10
C ALA A 98 -8.10 11.45 17.43
N LEU A 99 -6.93 11.13 18.00
CA LEU A 99 -6.08 10.01 17.56
C LEU A 99 -6.78 8.68 17.80
N GLU A 100 -7.32 8.45 19.00
CA GLU A 100 -8.01 7.21 19.35
C GLU A 100 -9.26 6.98 18.51
N VAL A 101 -10.04 8.03 18.21
CA VAL A 101 -11.16 7.94 17.26
C VAL A 101 -10.70 7.51 15.88
N ARG A 102 -9.51 7.93 15.44
CA ARG A 102 -8.93 7.50 14.16
C ARG A 102 -8.48 6.04 14.20
N VAL A 103 -7.81 5.63 15.28
CA VAL A 103 -7.43 4.23 15.55
C VAL A 103 -8.66 3.32 15.49
N GLU A 104 -9.76 3.73 16.13
CA GLU A 104 -11.01 2.98 16.14
C GLU A 104 -11.62 2.83 14.74
N LYS A 105 -11.67 3.92 13.97
CA LYS A 105 -12.18 3.90 12.60
C LYS A 105 -11.35 2.99 11.70
N ASP A 106 -10.03 3.07 11.79
CA ASP A 106 -9.12 2.24 11.00
C ASP A 106 -9.27 0.76 11.36
N TYR A 107 -9.41 0.45 12.64
CA TYR A 107 -9.63 -0.91 13.11
C TYR A 107 -10.94 -1.50 12.58
N ILE A 108 -12.04 -0.74 12.67
CA ILE A 108 -13.35 -1.14 12.11
C ILE A 108 -13.27 -1.32 10.60
N SER A 109 -12.56 -0.44 9.90
CA SER A 109 -12.34 -0.54 8.45
C SER A 109 -11.64 -1.85 8.08
N ILE A 110 -10.57 -2.23 8.79
CA ILE A 110 -9.88 -3.50 8.58
C ILE A 110 -10.80 -4.69 8.89
N LEU A 111 -11.55 -4.64 9.99
CA LEU A 111 -12.52 -5.69 10.32
C LEU A 111 -13.57 -5.86 9.23
N ALA A 112 -14.10 -4.76 8.68
CA ALA A 112 -15.09 -4.79 7.60
C ALA A 112 -14.51 -5.38 6.31
N GLN A 113 -13.27 -5.02 5.95
CA GLN A 113 -12.58 -5.60 4.80
C GLN A 113 -12.34 -7.10 4.97
N ASN A 114 -11.85 -7.52 6.14
CA ASN A 114 -11.62 -8.93 6.45
C ASN A 114 -12.93 -9.70 6.49
N CYS A 115 -14.00 -9.14 7.05
CA CYS A 115 -15.32 -9.75 7.06
C CYS A 115 -15.86 -9.99 5.64
N ARG A 116 -15.68 -9.04 4.71
CA ARG A 116 -16.05 -9.25 3.30
C ARG A 116 -15.27 -10.41 2.68
N ALA A 117 -13.96 -10.50 2.96
CA ALA A 117 -13.14 -11.60 2.48
C ALA A 117 -13.57 -12.96 3.09
N GLU A 118 -13.94 -13.00 4.37
CA GLU A 118 -14.47 -14.18 5.04
C GLU A 118 -15.81 -14.62 4.45
N MET A 119 -16.72 -13.67 4.24
CA MET A 119 -18.02 -13.94 3.62
C MET A 119 -17.85 -14.50 2.21
N GLN A 120 -16.92 -13.93 1.43
CA GLN A 120 -16.58 -14.45 0.12
C GLN A 120 -16.02 -15.88 0.20
N ARG A 121 -15.14 -16.21 1.16
CA ARG A 121 -14.64 -17.58 1.34
C ARG A 121 -15.71 -18.57 1.78
N ARG A 122 -16.67 -18.12 2.60
CA ARG A 122 -17.79 -18.94 3.08
C ARG A 122 -18.71 -19.39 1.95
N GLN A 123 -18.91 -18.55 0.95
CA GLN A 123 -19.75 -18.89 -0.21
C GLN A 123 -19.18 -20.07 -1.03
N TRP A 124 -17.86 -20.31 -0.95
CA TRP A 124 -17.17 -21.43 -1.59
C TRP A 124 -17.09 -22.68 -0.68
N GLY A 125 -17.82 -22.71 0.44
CA GLY A 125 -17.85 -23.84 1.37
C GLY A 125 -16.59 -24.01 2.22
N SER A 126 -15.72 -22.99 2.26
CA SER A 126 -14.34 -23.15 2.77
C SER A 126 -14.20 -23.00 4.29
N THR A 127 -15.11 -22.30 4.98
CA THR A 127 -14.97 -22.06 6.43
C THR A 127 -16.32 -21.70 7.07
N ARG A 128 -16.61 -22.26 8.27
CA ARG A 128 -17.85 -21.97 9.02
C ARG A 128 -17.70 -20.77 9.96
N GLU A 129 -16.51 -20.54 10.48
CA GLU A 129 -16.20 -19.48 11.43
C GLU A 129 -15.85 -18.18 10.69
N MET A 130 -16.42 -17.05 11.13
CA MET A 130 -16.17 -15.71 10.59
C MET A 130 -15.75 -14.76 11.71
N PRO A 131 -14.57 -14.97 12.32
CA PRO A 131 -14.16 -14.27 13.53
C PRO A 131 -14.01 -12.75 13.36
N HIS A 132 -13.76 -12.25 12.15
CA HIS A 132 -13.70 -10.80 11.91
C HIS A 132 -15.10 -10.20 11.75
N CYS A 133 -16.03 -10.90 11.09
CA CYS A 133 -17.42 -10.48 11.03
C CYS A 133 -18.10 -10.47 12.41
N ASP A 134 -17.84 -11.47 13.25
CA ASP A 134 -18.44 -11.55 14.58
C ASP A 134 -17.92 -10.43 15.50
N ARG A 135 -16.62 -10.11 15.43
CA ARG A 135 -16.06 -8.94 16.12
C ARG A 135 -16.63 -7.64 15.58
N LEU A 136 -16.77 -7.47 14.27
CA LEU A 136 -17.34 -6.26 13.68
C LEU A 136 -18.74 -5.98 14.23
N LYS A 137 -19.59 -7.00 14.32
CA LYS A 137 -20.94 -6.88 14.90
C LYS A 137 -20.92 -6.46 16.36
N GLN A 138 -19.95 -6.92 17.15
CA GLN A 138 -19.81 -6.49 18.54
C GLN A 138 -19.48 -4.99 18.63
N PHE A 139 -18.63 -4.46 17.75
CA PHE A 139 -18.33 -3.03 17.71
C PHE A 139 -19.51 -2.18 17.21
N GLU A 140 -20.27 -2.68 16.23
CA GLU A 140 -21.49 -2.01 15.75
C GLU A 140 -22.62 -2.01 16.80
N ALA A 141 -22.72 -3.06 17.62
CA ALA A 141 -23.75 -3.17 18.64
C ALA A 141 -23.50 -2.30 19.89
N VAL A 142 -22.26 -1.83 20.09
CA VAL A 142 -21.84 -1.00 21.23
C VAL A 142 -21.73 0.49 20.85
N ALA A 143 -21.75 0.81 19.55
CA ALA A 143 -21.67 2.17 19.00
C ALA A 143 -23.03 2.89 19.06
#